data_AF-A0AAU9DKH5-F1
#
_entry.id   AF-A0AAU9DKH5-F1
#
_cell.length_a   1.000
_cell.length_b   1.000
_cell.length_c   1.000
_cell.angle_alpha   90.00
_cell.angle_beta   90.00
_cell.angle_gamma   90.00
#
_symmetry.space_group_name_H-M   'P 1'
#
loop_
_entity.id
_entity.type
_entity.pdbx_description
1 polymer ?
#
loop_
_entity_poly.entity_id
_entity_poly.type
_entity_poly.pdbx_seq_one_letter_code
_entity_poly.pdbx_strand_id
1 'polypeptide(L)'
;MKWEIDVNKERNEILLFDKKGINGRYKFYYDETNNFRKFWIKENKFNASTNKNFVLAGLVHEDVEVLPNIEDLFGKLKLQSNVKELKFKMISKGKFLECCKSQKLNIILKYIYENKIYLHYVKLDPFYYSIVDIIDSILENEYMDFSFELKNCLYKIMYADIEKTTELFLKHDYPNIKKDIKNEFIDDLLDMINESEVKNMMKNFLIELLKKSREKEELPFIMDNLNNNK
;
A
#
# COMPACT_ATOMS: atom_id res chain seq x y z
N MET A 1 18.47 3.97 -16.99
CA MET A 1 17.52 3.17 -17.79
C MET A 1 16.13 3.76 -17.56
N LYS A 2 15.51 4.39 -18.56
CA LYS A 2 14.15 4.93 -18.44
C LYS A 2 13.20 3.78 -18.75
N TRP A 3 12.48 3.29 -17.74
CA TRP A 3 11.43 2.29 -17.95
C TRP A 3 10.24 3.02 -18.56
N GLU A 4 9.99 2.80 -19.85
CA GLU A 4 8.80 3.31 -20.53
C GLU A 4 7.72 2.22 -20.42
N ILE A 5 6.85 2.37 -19.42
CA ILE A 5 5.70 1.48 -19.22
C ILE A 5 4.63 1.92 -20.21
N ASP A 6 4.53 1.22 -21.34
CA ASP A 6 3.40 1.35 -22.25
C ASP A 6 2.25 0.45 -21.76
N VAL A 7 1.40 1.00 -20.89
CA VAL A 7 0.19 0.34 -20.40
C VAL A 7 -0.76 -0.12 -21.51
N ASN A 8 -0.62 0.38 -22.75
CA ASN A 8 -1.42 -0.13 -23.86
C ASN A 8 -1.01 -1.54 -24.31
N LYS A 9 0.20 -2.01 -23.98
CA LYS A 9 0.64 -3.37 -24.32
C LYS A 9 -0.13 -4.45 -23.54
N GLU A 10 -0.56 -4.14 -22.31
CA GLU A 10 -1.37 -5.05 -21.47
C GLU A 10 -2.88 -4.91 -21.71
N ARG A 11 -3.28 -3.96 -22.57
CA ARG A 11 -4.69 -3.63 -22.82
C ARG A 11 -5.48 -4.80 -23.37
N ASN A 12 -4.88 -5.61 -24.25
CA ASN A 12 -5.56 -6.76 -24.84
C ASN A 12 -5.96 -7.78 -23.78
N GLU A 13 -5.11 -8.02 -22.78
CA GLU A 13 -5.41 -8.90 -21.65
C GLU A 13 -6.53 -8.32 -20.77
N ILE A 14 -6.49 -7.01 -20.52
CA ILE A 14 -7.54 -6.32 -19.75
C ILE A 14 -8.90 -6.38 -20.45
N LEU A 15 -8.92 -6.29 -21.79
CA LEU A 15 -10.14 -6.37 -22.60
C LEU A 15 -10.78 -7.77 -22.58
N LEU A 16 -10.02 -8.83 -22.29
CA LEU A 16 -10.57 -10.19 -22.12
C LEU A 16 -11.54 -10.29 -20.92
N PHE A 17 -11.45 -9.37 -19.96
CA PHE A 17 -12.23 -9.41 -18.71
C PHE A 17 -13.58 -8.68 -18.76
N ASP A 18 -14.14 -8.38 -19.94
CA ASP A 18 -15.42 -7.67 -20.15
C ASP A 18 -15.63 -6.47 -19.18
N LYS A 19 -14.57 -5.68 -18.95
CA LYS A 19 -14.66 -4.57 -18.01
C LYS A 19 -15.29 -3.35 -18.70
N LYS A 20 -16.36 -2.85 -18.10
CA LYS A 20 -17.02 -1.60 -18.55
C LYS A 20 -16.14 -0.39 -18.24
N GLY A 21 -16.21 0.63 -19.10
CA GLY A 21 -15.55 1.92 -18.86
C GLY A 21 -14.06 2.00 -19.21
N ILE A 22 -13.42 0.96 -19.75
CA ILE A 22 -11.97 0.99 -20.11
C ILE A 22 -11.60 2.17 -21.03
N ASN A 23 -12.52 2.60 -21.89
CA ASN A 23 -12.30 3.68 -22.87
C ASN A 23 -12.84 5.03 -22.41
N GLY A 24 -13.42 5.10 -21.22
CA GLY A 24 -13.93 6.34 -20.67
C GLY A 24 -12.78 7.29 -20.35
N ARG A 25 -13.06 8.58 -20.51
CA ARG A 25 -12.19 9.62 -19.95
C ARG A 25 -12.71 9.90 -18.55
N TYR A 26 -11.80 9.96 -17.59
CA TYR A 26 -12.13 10.13 -16.18
C TYR A 26 -11.20 11.15 -15.57
N LYS A 27 -11.72 11.89 -14.59
CA LYS A 27 -10.92 12.78 -13.76
C LYS A 27 -10.94 12.30 -12.32
N PHE A 28 -9.75 11.93 -11.84
CA PHE A 28 -9.54 11.42 -10.49
C PHE A 28 -9.10 12.56 -9.56
N TYR A 29 -9.70 12.58 -8.37
CA TYR A 29 -9.31 13.43 -7.26
C TYR A 29 -8.86 12.53 -6.12
N TYR A 30 -7.72 12.85 -5.53
CA TYR A 30 -7.08 12.06 -4.47
C TYR A 30 -7.07 12.85 -3.17
N ASP A 31 -7.36 12.15 -2.09
CA ASP A 31 -7.18 12.58 -0.71
C ASP A 31 -6.10 11.71 -0.06
N GLU A 32 -5.05 12.37 0.42
CA GLU A 32 -3.92 11.76 1.14
C GLU A 32 -3.97 12.03 2.64
N THR A 33 -5.15 12.38 3.18
CA THR A 33 -5.30 12.66 4.60
C THR A 33 -4.84 11.47 5.45
N ASN A 34 -3.98 11.75 6.44
CA ASN A 34 -3.28 10.77 7.29
C ASN A 34 -2.12 10.00 6.65
N ASN A 35 -1.53 10.48 5.54
CA ASN A 35 -0.26 9.97 5.04
C ASN A 35 0.88 10.23 6.05
N PHE A 36 1.42 9.17 6.65
CA PHE A 36 2.54 9.27 7.59
C PHE A 36 3.91 9.45 6.89
N ARG A 37 3.94 9.48 5.55
CA ARG A 37 5.07 9.76 4.64
C ARG A 37 6.26 8.80 4.71
N LYS A 38 6.82 8.57 5.90
CA LYS A 38 7.96 7.68 6.15
C LYS A 38 7.59 6.64 7.21
N PHE A 39 7.81 5.37 6.91
CA PHE A 39 7.72 4.26 7.85
C PHE A 39 9.14 3.85 8.26
N TRP A 40 9.47 3.97 9.53
CA TRP A 40 10.81 3.67 10.05
C TRP A 40 10.75 3.14 11.49
N ILE A 41 11.88 2.71 12.03
CA ILE A 41 12.01 2.31 13.43
C ILE A 41 12.51 3.51 14.26
N LYS A 42 11.83 3.77 15.39
CA LYS A 42 12.20 4.76 16.41
C LYS A 42 12.08 4.10 17.78
N GLU A 43 13.11 4.22 18.62
CA GLU A 43 13.09 3.66 20.00
C GLU A 43 12.70 2.17 20.04
N ASN A 44 13.29 1.37 19.13
CA ASN A 44 13.04 -0.06 18.98
C ASN A 44 11.60 -0.47 18.60
N LYS A 45 10.80 0.45 18.04
CA LYS A 45 9.46 0.17 17.52
C LYS A 45 9.19 0.94 16.23
N PHE A 46 8.24 0.48 15.41
CA PHE A 46 7.81 1.26 14.24
C PHE A 46 7.17 2.59 14.65
N ASN A 47 7.45 3.67 13.90
CA ASN A 47 6.93 5.02 14.17
C ASN A 47 5.42 5.17 13.93
N ALA A 48 4.85 4.31 13.09
CA ALA A 48 3.42 4.13 12.94
C ALA A 48 3.05 2.70 13.33
N SER A 49 1.82 2.52 13.78
CA SER A 49 1.33 1.16 14.07
C SER A 49 1.32 0.34 12.78
N THR A 50 1.85 -0.87 12.84
CA THR A 50 1.77 -1.86 11.76
C THR A 50 0.33 -2.23 11.39
N ASN A 51 -0.62 -2.02 12.32
CA ASN A 51 -2.05 -2.19 12.07
C ASN A 51 -2.71 -0.98 11.36
N LYS A 52 -2.03 0.17 11.27
CA LYS A 52 -2.57 1.38 10.64
C LYS A 52 -2.18 1.40 9.16
N ASN A 53 -3.16 1.06 8.33
CA ASN A 53 -3.03 1.17 6.89
C ASN A 53 -3.15 2.63 6.45
N PHE A 54 -2.38 3.01 5.43
CA PHE A 54 -2.63 4.25 4.70
C PHE A 54 -3.70 3.98 3.63
N VAL A 55 -4.64 4.90 3.47
CA VAL A 55 -5.68 4.79 2.45
C VAL A 55 -5.57 6.00 1.55
N LEU A 56 -5.17 5.76 0.30
CA LEU A 56 -5.28 6.75 -0.76
C LEU A 56 -6.68 6.59 -1.35
N ALA A 57 -7.55 7.57 -1.17
CA ALA A 57 -8.93 7.49 -1.63
C ALA A 57 -9.36 8.76 -2.34
N GLY A 58 -10.53 8.74 -2.95
CA GLY A 58 -11.17 9.96 -3.39
C GLY A 58 -12.33 9.72 -4.33
N LEU A 59 -12.57 10.73 -5.15
CA LEU A 59 -13.70 10.80 -6.06
C LEU A 59 -13.20 10.68 -7.49
N VAL A 60 -13.99 10.04 -8.34
CA VAL A 60 -13.79 10.05 -9.79
C VAL A 60 -15.12 10.35 -10.48
N HIS A 61 -15.07 11.13 -11.54
CA HIS A 61 -16.19 11.33 -12.43
C HIS A 61 -15.74 11.13 -13.88
N GLU A 62 -16.67 10.73 -14.74
CA GLU A 62 -16.45 10.76 -16.19
C GLU A 62 -16.13 12.19 -16.62
N ASP A 63 -15.19 12.37 -17.53
CA ASP A 63 -14.75 13.66 -18.06
C ASP A 63 -15.88 14.27 -18.90
N VAL A 64 -16.85 14.84 -18.21
CA VAL A 64 -18.01 15.56 -18.73
C VAL A 64 -17.74 17.05 -18.67
N GLU A 65 -18.33 17.80 -19.60
CA GLU A 65 -18.14 19.26 -19.71
C GLU A 65 -18.61 20.03 -18.45
N VAL A 66 -19.52 19.44 -17.66
CA VAL A 66 -20.13 20.09 -16.49
C VAL A 66 -19.88 19.29 -15.23
N LEU A 67 -19.13 19.88 -14.30
CA LEU A 67 -18.89 19.30 -12.98
C LEU A 67 -20.14 19.39 -12.09
N PRO A 68 -20.37 18.42 -11.18
CA PRO A 68 -21.42 18.51 -10.17
C PRO A 68 -21.29 19.80 -9.35
N ASN A 69 -22.41 20.52 -9.18
CA ASN A 69 -22.42 21.76 -8.42
C ASN A 69 -22.28 21.48 -6.92
N ILE A 70 -21.10 21.76 -6.35
CA ILE A 70 -20.81 21.54 -4.92
C ILE A 70 -21.65 22.46 -4.02
N GLU A 71 -22.05 23.65 -4.51
CA GLU A 71 -22.88 24.59 -3.74
C GLU A 71 -24.27 23.99 -3.45
N ASP A 72 -24.83 23.20 -4.37
CA ASP A 72 -26.07 22.45 -4.16
C ASP A 72 -25.91 21.45 -2.99
N LEU A 73 -24.79 20.72 -2.93
CA LEU A 73 -24.51 19.82 -1.81
C LEU A 73 -24.38 20.59 -0.50
N PHE A 74 -23.67 21.71 -0.48
CA PHE A 74 -23.46 22.52 0.73
C PHE A 74 -24.78 23.13 1.22
N GLY A 75 -25.64 23.56 0.29
CA GLY A 75 -27.01 24.00 0.56
C GLY A 75 -27.88 22.90 1.15
N LYS A 76 -27.88 21.70 0.56
CA LYS A 76 -28.60 20.51 1.09
C LYS A 76 -28.13 20.12 2.49
N LEU A 77 -26.84 20.30 2.78
CA LEU A 77 -26.24 20.05 4.10
C LEU A 77 -26.49 21.17 5.12
N LYS A 78 -27.08 22.30 4.69
CA LYS A 78 -27.34 23.50 5.50
C LYS A 78 -26.09 23.99 6.24
N LEU A 79 -24.96 24.00 5.53
CA LEU A 79 -23.68 24.46 6.09
C LEU A 79 -23.64 25.99 6.14
N GLN A 80 -22.84 26.53 7.06
CA GLN A 80 -22.57 27.97 7.12
C GLN A 80 -21.78 28.40 5.87
N SER A 81 -22.01 29.62 5.39
CA SER A 81 -21.42 30.15 4.16
C SER A 81 -19.89 30.29 4.17
N ASN A 82 -19.27 30.27 5.34
CA ASN A 82 -17.82 30.34 5.51
C ASN A 82 -17.12 28.97 5.43
N VAL A 83 -17.88 27.86 5.36
CA VAL A 83 -17.31 26.52 5.26
C VAL A 83 -16.77 26.32 3.85
N LYS A 84 -15.44 26.21 3.72
CA LYS A 84 -14.76 25.93 2.45
C LYS A 84 -14.38 24.46 2.27
N GLU A 85 -14.37 23.70 3.35
CA GLU A 85 -13.93 22.31 3.40
C GLU A 85 -14.88 21.48 4.26
N LEU A 86 -15.35 20.36 3.74
CA LEU A 86 -16.29 19.49 4.44
C LEU A 86 -15.55 18.47 5.31
N LYS A 87 -15.56 18.68 6.63
CA LYS A 87 -14.91 17.77 7.59
C LYS A 87 -15.88 16.72 8.10
N PHE A 88 -15.42 15.49 8.28
CA PHE A 88 -16.24 14.36 8.77
C PHE A 88 -17.04 14.70 10.04
N LYS A 89 -16.42 15.40 11.00
CA LYS A 89 -17.06 15.84 12.26
C LYS A 89 -18.31 16.72 12.08
N MET A 90 -18.50 17.32 10.90
CA MET A 90 -19.66 18.15 10.56
C MET A 90 -20.82 17.32 9.99
N ILE A 91 -20.51 16.11 9.51
CA ILE A 91 -21.42 15.17 8.85
C ILE A 91 -21.91 14.10 9.82
N SER A 92 -20.99 13.50 10.59
CA SER A 92 -21.27 12.34 11.42
C SER A 92 -20.32 12.24 12.61
N LYS A 93 -20.60 11.31 13.53
CA LYS A 93 -19.79 11.00 14.71
C LYS A 93 -19.97 9.54 15.13
N GLY A 94 -18.99 9.02 15.87
CA GLY A 94 -19.04 7.67 16.44
C GLY A 94 -18.53 6.58 15.50
N LYS A 95 -18.86 5.32 15.83
CA LYS A 95 -18.46 4.13 15.06
C LYS A 95 -19.36 3.94 13.83
N PHE A 96 -19.03 2.95 12.99
CA PHE A 96 -19.73 2.67 11.72
C PHE A 96 -21.27 2.67 11.84
N LEU A 97 -21.84 1.89 12.76
CA LEU A 97 -23.29 1.80 12.92
C LEU A 97 -23.95 3.13 13.33
N GLU A 98 -23.27 3.96 14.10
CA GLU A 98 -23.77 5.31 14.43
C GLU A 98 -23.69 6.23 13.22
N CYS A 99 -22.68 6.05 12.37
CA CYS A 99 -22.56 6.81 11.13
C CYS A 99 -23.68 6.49 10.13
N CYS A 100 -24.10 5.23 10.04
CA CYS A 100 -25.21 4.82 9.19
C CYS A 100 -26.55 5.50 9.53
N LYS A 101 -26.71 6.01 10.76
CA LYS A 101 -27.89 6.75 11.19
C LYS A 101 -27.84 8.24 10.80
N SER A 102 -26.72 8.74 10.27
CA SER A 102 -26.57 10.16 9.95
C SER A 102 -27.36 10.55 8.70
N GLN A 103 -28.32 11.45 8.88
CA GLN A 103 -29.06 12.07 7.77
C GLN A 103 -28.15 12.86 6.83
N LYS A 104 -27.13 13.56 7.37
CA LYS A 104 -26.16 14.31 6.55
C LYS A 104 -25.29 13.38 5.71
N LEU A 105 -24.88 12.23 6.26
CA LEU A 105 -24.14 11.22 5.50
C LEU A 105 -25.02 10.68 4.36
N ASN A 106 -26.29 10.40 4.63
CA ASN A 106 -27.23 9.97 3.61
C ASN A 106 -27.40 11.00 2.47
N ILE A 107 -27.45 12.30 2.79
CA ILE A 107 -27.51 13.37 1.80
C ILE A 107 -26.28 13.33 0.87
N ILE A 108 -25.07 13.14 1.42
CA ILE A 108 -23.83 13.06 0.65
C ILE A 108 -23.82 11.82 -0.24
N LEU A 109 -24.15 10.65 0.30
CA LEU A 109 -24.17 9.40 -0.47
C LEU A 109 -25.19 9.47 -1.61
N LYS A 110 -26.36 10.05 -1.36
CA LYS A 110 -27.38 10.29 -2.38
C LYS A 110 -26.89 11.26 -3.46
N TYR A 111 -26.24 12.35 -3.07
CA TYR A 111 -25.65 13.30 -4.02
C TYR A 111 -24.59 12.65 -4.92
N ILE A 112 -23.70 11.83 -4.34
CA ILE A 112 -22.67 11.07 -5.08
C ILE A 112 -23.34 10.15 -6.11
N TYR A 113 -24.36 9.41 -5.69
CA TYR A 113 -25.10 8.50 -6.56
C TYR A 113 -25.83 9.22 -7.71
N GLU A 114 -26.58 10.29 -7.40
CA GLU A 114 -27.36 11.05 -8.39
C GLU A 114 -26.47 11.75 -9.43
N ASN A 115 -25.28 12.20 -9.03
CA ASN A 115 -24.33 12.88 -9.91
C ASN A 115 -23.33 11.93 -10.58
N LYS A 116 -23.53 10.59 -10.47
CA LYS A 116 -22.65 9.56 -11.05
C LYS A 116 -21.18 9.77 -10.68
N ILE A 117 -20.93 10.18 -9.43
CA ILE A 117 -19.58 10.25 -8.87
C ILE A 117 -19.25 8.87 -8.34
N TYR A 118 -18.09 8.34 -8.71
CA TYR A 118 -17.61 7.07 -8.18
C TYR A 118 -16.57 7.30 -7.09
N LEU A 119 -16.48 6.34 -6.18
CA LEU A 119 -15.47 6.32 -5.13
C LEU A 119 -14.34 5.39 -5.58
N HIS A 120 -13.11 5.84 -5.42
CA HIS A 120 -11.93 5.00 -5.57
C HIS A 120 -11.14 5.00 -4.27
N TYR A 121 -10.51 3.87 -3.96
CA TYR A 121 -9.59 3.77 -2.84
C TYR A 121 -8.57 2.67 -3.09
N VAL A 122 -7.36 2.90 -2.56
CA VAL A 122 -6.29 1.92 -2.45
C VAL A 122 -5.84 1.91 -1.00
N LYS A 123 -5.84 0.72 -0.41
CA LYS A 123 -5.33 0.48 0.93
C LYS A 123 -3.88 0.02 0.82
N LEU A 124 -2.98 0.76 1.44
CA LEU A 124 -1.56 0.48 1.49
C LEU A 124 -1.18 0.02 2.90
N ASP A 125 -0.58 -1.17 2.98
CA ASP A 125 -0.05 -1.73 4.21
C ASP A 125 1.42 -1.33 4.37
N PRO A 126 1.76 -0.43 5.32
CA PRO A 126 3.10 0.11 5.43
C PRO A 126 4.15 -0.96 5.71
N PHE A 127 3.78 -1.98 6.49
CA PHE A 127 4.67 -3.08 6.81
C PHE A 127 4.91 -3.96 5.61
N TYR A 128 3.86 -4.31 4.85
CA TYR A 128 4.00 -5.03 3.58
C TYR A 128 4.96 -4.31 2.65
N TYR A 129 4.74 -3.02 2.39
CA TYR A 129 5.62 -2.25 1.50
C TYR A 129 7.03 -2.07 2.04
N SER A 130 7.23 -2.18 3.36
CA SER A 130 8.58 -2.14 3.94
C SER A 130 9.41 -3.41 3.68
N ILE A 131 8.79 -4.53 3.30
CA ILE A 131 9.48 -5.84 3.19
C ILE A 131 9.47 -6.42 1.78
N VAL A 132 8.59 -5.95 0.88
CA VAL A 132 8.52 -6.48 -0.50
C VAL A 132 9.84 -6.31 -1.26
N ASP A 133 10.62 -5.27 -0.93
CA ASP A 133 11.92 -4.98 -1.51
C ASP A 133 12.96 -6.09 -1.23
N ILE A 134 12.79 -6.86 -0.15
CA ILE A 134 13.60 -8.06 0.11
C ILE A 134 13.34 -9.09 -0.99
N ILE A 135 12.07 -9.37 -1.29
CA ILE A 135 11.69 -10.31 -2.35
C ILE A 135 12.13 -9.78 -3.70
N ASP A 136 11.86 -8.51 -4.00
CA ASP A 136 12.21 -7.92 -5.30
C ASP A 136 13.73 -7.92 -5.54
N SER A 137 14.55 -7.88 -4.48
CA SER A 137 16.01 -7.97 -4.59
C SER A 137 16.51 -9.39 -4.87
N ILE A 138 15.84 -10.40 -4.32
CA ILE A 138 16.28 -11.80 -4.45
C ILE A 138 15.61 -12.53 -5.63
N LEU A 139 14.45 -12.06 -6.09
CA LEU A 139 13.69 -12.72 -7.14
C LEU A 139 14.43 -12.67 -8.48
N GLU A 140 14.34 -13.75 -9.24
CA GLU A 140 14.87 -13.85 -10.60
C GLU A 140 13.72 -13.82 -11.60
N ASN A 141 13.99 -13.37 -12.83
CA ASN A 141 12.96 -13.18 -13.86
C ASN A 141 12.14 -14.44 -14.14
N GLU A 142 12.75 -15.62 -14.05
CA GLU A 142 12.07 -16.91 -14.26
C GLU A 142 11.02 -17.25 -13.19
N TYR A 143 11.03 -16.56 -12.04
CA TYR A 143 10.10 -16.78 -10.93
C TYR A 143 9.13 -15.61 -10.71
N MET A 144 9.01 -14.68 -11.66
CA MET A 144 8.15 -13.49 -11.53
C MET A 144 6.68 -13.84 -11.28
N ASP A 145 6.19 -14.94 -11.87
CA ASP A 145 4.82 -15.42 -11.69
C ASP A 145 4.49 -15.77 -10.22
N PHE A 146 5.51 -16.01 -9.39
CA PHE A 146 5.37 -16.32 -7.96
C PHE A 146 5.64 -15.14 -7.04
N SER A 147 5.89 -13.93 -7.59
CA SER A 147 6.29 -12.75 -6.82
C SER A 147 5.27 -12.41 -5.73
N PHE A 148 3.99 -12.46 -6.05
CA PHE A 148 2.93 -12.11 -5.12
C PHE A 148 2.85 -13.10 -3.95
N GLU A 149 2.93 -14.39 -4.23
CA GLU A 149 2.86 -15.46 -3.23
C GLU A 149 4.08 -15.47 -2.31
N LEU A 150 5.28 -15.18 -2.85
CA LEU A 150 6.51 -15.05 -2.08
C LEU A 150 6.47 -13.83 -1.15
N LYS A 151 6.04 -12.66 -1.65
CA LYS A 151 5.83 -11.45 -0.82
C LYS A 151 4.83 -11.70 0.29
N ASN A 152 3.72 -12.35 -0.02
CA ASN A 152 2.71 -12.71 0.97
C ASN A 152 3.22 -13.75 1.99
N CYS A 153 4.06 -14.69 1.56
CA CYS A 153 4.72 -15.64 2.45
C CYS A 153 5.62 -14.94 3.46
N LEU A 154 6.51 -14.08 2.98
CA LEU A 154 7.41 -13.29 3.83
C LEU A 154 6.61 -12.41 4.80
N TYR A 155 5.59 -11.69 4.29
CA TYR A 155 4.70 -10.88 5.12
C TYR A 155 4.08 -11.66 6.26
N LYS A 156 3.46 -12.82 5.99
CA LYS A 156 2.80 -13.61 7.04
C LYS A 156 3.77 -14.09 8.10
N ILE A 157 4.98 -14.49 7.70
CA ILE A 157 6.03 -14.97 8.62
C ILE A 157 6.50 -13.83 9.52
N MET A 158 6.92 -12.71 8.93
CA MET A 158 7.48 -11.58 9.68
C MET A 158 6.41 -10.87 10.53
N TYR A 159 5.16 -10.80 10.04
CA TYR A 159 4.07 -10.21 10.81
C TYR A 159 3.65 -11.07 12.01
N ALA A 160 3.82 -12.40 11.95
CA ALA A 160 3.49 -13.29 13.05
C ALA A 160 4.38 -13.07 14.28
N ASP A 161 5.63 -12.63 14.06
CA ASP A 161 6.56 -12.23 15.11
C ASP A 161 7.18 -10.86 14.80
N ILE A 162 6.37 -9.83 15.01
CA ILE A 162 6.74 -8.44 14.68
C ILE A 162 7.87 -7.91 15.57
N GLU A 163 8.02 -8.44 16.78
CA GLU A 163 9.08 -8.06 17.72
C GLU A 163 10.42 -8.57 17.19
N LYS A 164 10.51 -9.88 16.89
CA LYS A 164 11.72 -10.46 16.27
C LYS A 164 12.05 -9.83 14.92
N THR A 165 11.03 -9.48 14.13
CA THR A 165 11.22 -8.72 12.87
C THR A 165 11.84 -7.35 13.11
N THR A 166 11.39 -6.63 14.13
CA THR A 166 11.94 -5.32 14.46
C THR A 166 13.39 -5.43 14.93
N GLU A 167 13.71 -6.45 15.72
CA GLU A 167 15.08 -6.75 16.15
C GLU A 167 16.00 -7.08 14.97
N LEU A 168 15.55 -7.90 14.02
CA LEU A 168 16.27 -8.19 12.79
C LEU A 168 16.57 -6.90 12.01
N PHE A 169 15.58 -6.03 11.83
CA PHE A 169 15.77 -4.77 11.11
C PHE A 169 16.74 -3.82 11.79
N LEU A 170 16.70 -3.73 13.12
CA LEU A 170 17.64 -2.94 13.91
C LEU A 170 19.06 -3.49 13.84
N LYS A 171 19.22 -4.81 13.93
CA LYS A 171 20.52 -5.48 13.91
C LYS A 171 21.28 -5.17 12.62
N HIS A 172 20.56 -5.09 11.50
CA HIS A 172 21.15 -5.00 10.16
C HIS A 172 21.02 -3.63 9.48
N ASP A 173 20.61 -2.59 10.19
CA ASP A 173 20.38 -1.24 9.63
C ASP A 173 19.39 -1.25 8.42
N TYR A 174 18.40 -2.15 8.44
CA TYR A 174 17.38 -2.24 7.38
C TYR A 174 16.54 -0.95 7.29
N PRO A 175 16.18 -0.42 6.10
CA PRO A 175 16.26 -1.02 4.75
C PRO A 175 17.55 -0.71 3.98
N ASN A 176 18.66 -0.42 4.67
CA ASN A 176 19.93 -0.09 4.02
C ASN A 176 21.05 -1.03 4.50
N ILE A 177 20.94 -2.29 4.10
CA ILE A 177 21.88 -3.35 4.42
C ILE A 177 23.25 -3.01 3.81
N LYS A 178 24.31 -3.04 4.62
CA LYS A 178 25.67 -2.83 4.12
C LYS A 178 26.20 -4.10 3.46
N LYS A 179 27.02 -3.93 2.44
CA LYS A 179 27.58 -5.03 1.64
C LYS A 179 28.32 -6.09 2.45
N ASP A 180 29.05 -5.69 3.49
CA ASP A 180 29.84 -6.56 4.36
C ASP A 180 28.98 -7.45 5.28
N ILE A 181 27.79 -7.00 5.67
CA ILE A 181 26.85 -7.74 6.53
C ILE A 181 25.71 -8.42 5.76
N LYS A 182 25.66 -8.29 4.43
CA LYS A 182 24.58 -8.83 3.58
C LYS A 182 24.28 -10.30 3.87
N ASN A 183 25.32 -11.14 3.94
CA ASN A 183 25.12 -12.58 4.18
C ASN A 183 24.64 -12.86 5.61
N GLU A 184 25.09 -12.08 6.60
CA GLU A 184 24.59 -12.18 7.98
C GLU A 184 23.10 -11.85 8.06
N PHE A 185 22.65 -10.81 7.35
CA PHE A 185 21.23 -10.47 7.23
C PHE A 185 20.41 -11.61 6.62
N ILE A 186 20.91 -12.23 5.54
CA ILE A 186 20.24 -13.36 4.89
C ILE A 186 20.18 -14.57 5.82
N ASP A 187 21.23 -14.84 6.58
CA ASP A 187 21.31 -15.96 7.52
C ASP A 187 20.31 -15.79 8.67
N ASP A 188 20.26 -14.62 9.30
CA ASP A 188 19.29 -14.35 10.37
C ASP A 188 17.83 -14.35 9.86
N LEU A 189 17.60 -13.88 8.64
CA LEU A 189 16.28 -13.93 8.00
C LEU A 189 15.88 -15.39 7.72
N LEU A 190 16.81 -16.23 7.27
CA LEU A 190 16.58 -17.66 7.09
C LEU A 190 16.25 -18.34 8.41
N ASP A 191 16.96 -18.03 9.50
CA ASP A 191 16.69 -18.58 10.83
C ASP A 191 15.29 -18.19 11.30
N MET A 192 14.91 -16.91 11.17
CA MET A 192 13.55 -16.45 11.45
C MET A 192 12.49 -17.21 10.64
N ILE A 193 12.71 -17.41 9.34
CA ILE A 193 11.78 -18.14 8.48
C ILE A 193 11.70 -19.60 8.92
N ASN A 194 12.83 -20.27 9.16
CA ASN A 194 12.87 -21.68 9.55
C ASN A 194 12.12 -21.92 10.86
N GLU A 195 12.35 -21.08 11.87
CA GLU A 195 11.69 -21.17 13.19
C GLU A 195 10.18 -20.86 13.16
N SER A 196 9.70 -20.14 12.13
CA SER A 196 8.29 -19.75 12.05
C SER A 196 7.34 -20.95 11.90
N GLU A 197 6.31 -21.02 12.75
CA GLU A 197 5.24 -22.03 12.65
C GLU A 197 4.21 -21.73 11.54
N VAL A 198 4.35 -20.60 10.83
CA VAL A 198 3.41 -20.20 9.78
C VAL A 198 3.44 -21.21 8.63
N LYS A 199 2.33 -21.93 8.47
CA LYS A 199 2.13 -22.87 7.35
C LYS A 199 1.87 -22.09 6.05
N ASN A 200 2.80 -22.16 5.11
CA ASN A 200 2.66 -21.57 3.78
C ASN A 200 3.35 -22.47 2.74
N MET A 201 2.67 -22.74 1.63
CA MET A 201 3.19 -23.59 0.55
C MET A 201 4.46 -23.01 -0.10
N MET A 202 4.64 -21.68 -0.07
CA MET A 202 5.80 -21.01 -0.64
C MET A 202 7.02 -20.97 0.30
N LYS A 203 6.88 -21.40 1.55
CA LYS A 203 7.94 -21.24 2.57
C LYS A 203 9.26 -21.87 2.14
N ASN A 204 9.23 -23.11 1.66
CA ASN A 204 10.43 -23.81 1.20
C ASN A 204 11.04 -23.14 -0.04
N PHE A 205 10.20 -22.62 -0.93
CA PHE A 205 10.69 -21.91 -2.11
C PHE A 205 11.36 -20.58 -1.73
N LEU A 206 10.77 -19.82 -0.80
CA LEU A 206 11.38 -18.62 -0.24
C LEU A 206 12.75 -18.92 0.41
N ILE A 207 12.87 -20.02 1.16
CA ILE A 207 14.13 -20.46 1.76
C ILE A 207 15.19 -20.73 0.68
N GLU A 208 14.84 -21.45 -0.39
CA GLU A 208 15.80 -21.74 -1.46
C GLU A 208 16.22 -20.47 -2.22
N LEU A 209 15.31 -19.53 -2.46
CA LEU A 209 15.66 -18.24 -3.07
C LEU A 209 16.61 -17.41 -2.19
N LEU A 210 16.37 -17.38 -0.88
CA LEU A 210 17.25 -16.69 0.08
C LEU A 210 18.63 -17.36 0.16
N LYS A 211 18.70 -18.69 0.11
CA LYS A 211 20.00 -19.39 0.06
C LYS A 211 20.79 -19.02 -1.18
N LYS A 212 20.14 -19.02 -2.36
CA LYS A 212 20.76 -18.62 -3.63
C LYS A 212 21.19 -17.16 -3.63
N SER A 213 20.44 -16.27 -2.97
CA SER A 213 20.75 -14.83 -2.97
C SER A 213 22.08 -14.48 -2.27
N ARG A 214 22.66 -15.38 -1.47
CA ARG A 214 24.00 -15.23 -0.90
C ARG A 214 25.07 -15.05 -1.99
N GLU A 215 24.90 -15.71 -3.13
CA GLU A 215 25.81 -15.66 -4.29
C GLU A 215 25.67 -14.36 -5.09
N LYS A 216 24.56 -13.62 -4.93
CA LYS A 216 24.39 -12.32 -5.60
C LYS A 216 25.32 -11.28 -4.98
N GLU A 217 26.00 -10.49 -5.80
CA GLU A 217 26.89 -9.44 -5.30
C GLU A 217 26.12 -8.34 -4.54
N GLU A 218 24.87 -8.09 -4.92
CA GLU A 218 24.03 -6.99 -4.44
C GLU A 218 22.56 -7.42 -4.28
N LEU A 219 21.84 -6.69 -3.42
CA LEU A 219 20.40 -6.77 -3.22
C LEU A 219 19.81 -5.39 -3.59
N PRO A 220 19.45 -5.15 -4.87
CA PRO A 220 19.33 -3.80 -5.43
C PRO A 220 18.36 -2.84 -4.75
N PHE A 221 17.35 -3.34 -4.03
CA PHE A 221 16.35 -2.49 -3.38
C PHE A 221 16.60 -2.26 -1.90
N ILE A 222 17.49 -3.04 -1.28
CA ILE A 222 17.73 -3.00 0.18
C ILE A 222 19.20 -2.79 0.57
N MET A 223 20.09 -2.60 -0.40
CA MET A 223 21.52 -2.38 -0.17
C MET A 223 21.98 -1.03 -0.70
N ASP A 224 22.87 -0.38 0.06
CA ASP A 224 23.58 0.85 -0.29
C ASP A 224 22.70 1.94 -0.92
N ASN A 225 21.45 2.03 -0.46
CA ASN A 225 20.48 3.03 -0.88
C ASN A 225 21.03 4.42 -0.55
N LEU A 226 21.01 5.33 -1.52
CA LEU A 226 21.37 6.73 -1.30
C LEU A 226 20.45 7.27 -0.19
N ASN A 227 21.03 7.55 0.98
CA ASN A 227 20.32 8.14 2.10
C ASN A 227 19.60 9.42 1.65
N ASN A 228 18.30 9.33 1.40
CA ASN A 228 17.42 10.50 1.28
C ASN A 228 17.10 11.07 2.68
N ASN A 229 18.15 11.18 3.50
CA ASN A 229 18.13 11.79 4.82
C ASN A 229 18.50 13.27 4.70
N LYS A 230 17.54 14.06 4.24
CA LYS A 230 17.24 15.39 4.79
C LYS A 230 15.73 15.53 4.95
#